data_AF-R6KS63-F1
#
_entry.id   AF-R6KS63-F1
#
_cell.length_a   1.000
_cell.length_b   1.000
_cell.length_c   1.000
_cell.angle_alpha   90.00
_cell.angle_beta   90.00
_cell.angle_gamma   90.00
#
_symmetry.space_group_name_H-M   'P 1'
#
loop_
_entity.id
_entity.type
_entity.pdbx_description
1 polymer ?
#
loop_
_entity_poly.entity_id
_entity_poly.type
_entity_poly.pdbx_seq_one_letter_code
_entity_poly.pdbx_strand_id
1 'polypeptide(L)'
;MDTVVLKLELEVVVTQEDIDDIMAGALEGGINYWCGEAEVVGNYLGEYASEQISRGGQLILYDIEEDETYTLDREKFMKGLKMYFEKPHPYNILEEIDNKLRIDTCNADDTVCDMIIQYALFDDIVFG
;
A
#
# COMPACT_ATOMS: atom_id res chain seq x y z
N MET A 1 35.71 -2.36 -5.47
CA MET A 1 35.14 -1.19 -6.16
C MET A 1 34.63 -0.27 -5.07
N ASP A 2 34.96 1.02 -5.14
CA ASP A 2 34.46 1.99 -4.17
C ASP A 2 32.99 2.31 -4.50
N THR A 3 32.13 2.27 -3.49
CA THR A 3 30.70 2.56 -3.64
C THR A 3 30.41 3.98 -3.17
N VAL A 4 29.64 4.74 -3.95
CA VAL A 4 29.14 6.07 -3.59
C VAL A 4 27.61 6.00 -3.54
N VAL A 5 27.01 6.62 -2.52
CA VAL A 5 25.55 6.72 -2.39
C VAL A 5 25.10 8.08 -2.89
N LEU A 6 24.18 8.10 -3.85
CA LEU A 6 23.48 9.30 -4.31
C LEU A 6 22.06 9.28 -3.73
N LYS A 7 21.66 10.38 -3.08
CA LYS A 7 20.30 10.57 -2.59
C LYS A 7 19.52 11.42 -3.58
N LEU A 8 18.29 11.02 -3.87
CA LEU A 8 17.38 11.67 -4.80
C LEU A 8 16.07 12.01 -4.08
N GLU A 9 15.37 13.00 -4.62
CA GLU A 9 13.99 13.32 -4.26
C GLU A 9 13.14 13.14 -5.52
N LEU A 10 11.99 12.47 -5.37
CA LEU A 10 11.13 12.07 -6.48
C LEU A 10 9.71 12.60 -6.22
N GLU A 11 9.08 13.15 -7.27
CA GLU A 11 7.66 13.50 -7.26
C GLU A 11 6.88 12.44 -8.03
N VAL A 12 5.97 11.75 -7.33
CA VAL A 12 5.08 10.73 -7.91
C VAL A 12 3.64 11.22 -7.79
N VAL A 13 2.90 11.16 -8.89
CA VAL A 13 1.47 11.45 -8.89
C VAL A 13 0.73 10.21 -8.39
N VAL A 14 -0.07 10.39 -7.35
CA VAL A 14 -0.91 9.34 -6.77
C VAL A 14 -2.37 9.76 -6.89
N THR A 15 -3.17 8.96 -7.58
CA THR A 15 -4.61 9.17 -7.79
C THR A 15 -5.43 8.40 -6.74
N GLN A 16 -6.75 8.59 -6.73
CA GLN A 16 -7.63 7.76 -5.91
C GLN A 16 -7.70 6.32 -6.45
N GLU A 17 -7.69 6.16 -7.77
CA GLU A 17 -7.68 4.86 -8.45
C GLU A 17 -6.44 4.07 -8.08
N ASP A 18 -5.26 4.71 -8.04
CA ASP A 18 -4.01 4.04 -7.63
C ASP A 18 -4.11 3.46 -6.21
N ILE A 19 -4.75 4.20 -5.29
CA ILE A 19 -4.97 3.74 -3.91
C ILE A 19 -5.97 2.59 -3.90
N ASP A 20 -7.09 2.74 -4.63
CA ASP A 20 -8.17 1.74 -4.68
C ASP A 20 -7.67 0.41 -5.27
N ASP A 21 -6.89 0.46 -6.34
CA ASP A 21 -6.31 -0.71 -7.01
C ASP A 21 -5.30 -1.44 -6.11
N ILE A 22 -4.39 -0.71 -5.44
CA ILE A 22 -3.43 -1.30 -4.51
C ILE A 22 -4.19 -1.93 -3.32
N MET A 23 -5.21 -1.25 -2.80
CA MET A 23 -6.03 -1.78 -1.73
C MET A 23 -6.82 -3.02 -2.18
N ALA A 24 -7.31 -3.05 -3.43
CA ALA A 24 -7.96 -4.24 -3.99
C ALA A 24 -6.97 -5.41 -4.08
N GLY A 25 -5.79 -5.21 -4.66
CA GLY A 25 -4.74 -6.23 -4.72
C GLY A 25 -4.32 -6.74 -3.34
N ALA A 26 -4.26 -5.86 -2.34
CA ALA A 26 -4.00 -6.26 -0.96
C ALA A 26 -5.14 -7.15 -0.41
N LEU A 27 -6.38 -6.67 -0.46
CA LEU A 27 -7.53 -7.32 0.17
C LEU A 27 -7.97 -8.62 -0.54
N GLU A 28 -7.69 -8.75 -1.83
CA GLU A 28 -8.09 -9.88 -2.67
C GLU A 28 -7.01 -10.97 -2.81
N GLY A 29 -5.79 -10.73 -2.31
CA GLY A 29 -4.73 -11.75 -2.31
C GLY A 29 -3.50 -11.39 -1.48
N GLY A 30 -3.04 -10.15 -1.57
CA GLY A 30 -1.76 -9.71 -1.00
C GLY A 30 -1.62 -9.96 0.49
N ILE A 31 -2.64 -9.64 1.30
CA ILE A 31 -2.53 -9.72 2.75
C ILE A 31 -3.31 -10.87 3.37
N ASN A 32 -4.06 -11.66 2.60
CA ASN A 32 -4.97 -12.67 3.16
C ASN A 32 -4.27 -13.82 3.91
N TYR A 33 -2.95 -13.95 3.78
CA TYR A 33 -2.17 -14.95 4.51
C TYR A 33 -1.90 -14.57 5.97
N TRP A 34 -1.94 -13.27 6.31
CA TRP A 34 -1.78 -12.76 7.69
C TRP A 34 -2.96 -11.92 8.18
N CYS A 35 -3.80 -11.40 7.27
CA CYS A 35 -4.99 -10.63 7.57
C CYS A 35 -6.25 -11.48 7.29
N GLY A 36 -6.92 -11.93 8.36
CA GLY A 36 -8.11 -12.77 8.25
C GLY A 36 -9.39 -12.02 7.87
N GLU A 37 -9.49 -10.73 8.21
CA GLU A 37 -10.66 -9.89 7.93
C GLU A 37 -10.27 -8.41 7.78
N ALA A 38 -11.00 -7.69 6.93
CA ALA A 38 -10.92 -6.23 6.82
C ALA A 38 -12.29 -5.60 7.05
N GLU A 39 -12.44 -4.82 8.11
CA GLU A 39 -13.68 -4.16 8.49
C GLU A 39 -13.64 -2.67 8.17
N VAL A 40 -14.72 -2.17 7.57
CA VAL A 40 -14.91 -0.73 7.32
C VAL A 40 -15.30 -0.01 8.61
N VAL A 41 -14.54 1.03 8.97
CA VAL A 41 -14.88 1.89 10.11
C VAL A 41 -15.92 2.92 9.69
N GLY A 42 -17.09 2.87 10.32
CA GLY A 42 -18.15 3.86 10.14
C GLY A 42 -18.95 3.63 8.86
N ASN A 43 -19.17 4.70 8.09
CA ASN A 43 -19.94 4.59 6.84
C ASN A 43 -19.06 4.06 5.73
N TYR A 44 -19.67 3.24 4.87
CA TYR A 44 -19.07 2.84 3.61
C TYR A 44 -19.01 4.05 2.67
N LEU A 45 -17.81 4.40 2.18
CA LEU A 45 -17.59 5.58 1.35
C LEU A 45 -17.56 5.25 -0.16
N GLY A 46 -17.47 3.97 -0.53
CA GLY A 46 -17.49 3.47 -1.90
C GLY A 46 -18.52 2.37 -2.14
N GLU A 47 -18.32 1.58 -3.19
CA GLU A 47 -18.96 0.29 -3.44
C GLU A 47 -18.17 -0.86 -2.80
N TYR A 48 -16.83 -0.75 -2.73
CA TYR A 48 -15.93 -1.78 -2.17
C TYR A 48 -15.09 -1.29 -0.98
N ALA A 49 -14.55 -2.21 -0.18
CA ALA A 49 -13.76 -1.87 1.00
C ALA A 49 -12.41 -1.27 0.61
N SER A 50 -11.88 -1.69 -0.55
CA SER A 50 -10.68 -1.13 -1.18
C SER A 50 -10.79 0.37 -1.44
N GLU A 51 -12.01 0.84 -1.72
CA GLU A 51 -12.32 2.24 -2.01
C GLU A 51 -12.35 3.16 -0.77
N GLN A 52 -12.31 2.56 0.42
CA GLN A 52 -12.51 3.28 1.68
C GLN A 52 -11.37 4.27 1.97
N ILE A 53 -10.12 3.87 1.71
CA ILE A 53 -8.92 4.64 2.08
C ILE A 53 -8.76 5.89 1.22
N SER A 54 -8.92 5.77 -0.11
CA SER A 54 -8.77 6.91 -1.04
C SER A 54 -9.78 8.03 -0.76
N ARG A 55 -10.97 7.66 -0.28
CA ARG A 55 -12.09 8.54 0.09
C ARG A 55 -12.02 9.08 1.51
N GLY A 56 -10.94 8.78 2.24
CA GLY A 56 -10.66 9.33 3.58
C GLY A 56 -11.29 8.56 4.73
N GLY A 57 -11.77 7.34 4.49
CA GLY A 57 -12.20 6.41 5.53
C GLY A 57 -11.04 5.61 6.11
N GLN A 58 -11.39 4.62 6.93
CA GLN A 58 -10.43 3.73 7.59
C GLN A 58 -10.89 2.28 7.50
N LEU A 59 -9.92 1.36 7.57
CA LEU A 59 -10.15 -0.07 7.72
C LEU A 59 -9.51 -0.56 9.02
N ILE A 60 -10.16 -1.51 9.69
CA ILE A 60 -9.53 -2.35 10.72
C ILE A 60 -9.17 -3.67 10.05
N LEU A 61 -7.89 -4.02 10.09
CA LEU A 61 -7.37 -5.29 9.59
C LEU A 61 -7.10 -6.21 10.77
N TYR A 62 -7.62 -7.43 10.69
CA TYR A 62 -7.55 -8.43 11.75
C TYR A 62 -6.43 -9.41 11.46
N ASP A 63 -5.45 -9.47 12.36
CA ASP A 63 -4.39 -10.48 12.32
C ASP A 63 -5.02 -11.88 12.45
N ILE A 64 -4.51 -12.85 11.69
CA ILE A 64 -5.01 -14.23 11.70
C ILE A 64 -4.37 -15.09 12.79
N GLU A 65 -3.15 -14.76 13.19
CA GLU A 65 -2.37 -15.54 14.17
C GLU A 65 -2.55 -14.98 15.57
N GLU A 66 -2.51 -13.66 15.70
CA GLU A 66 -2.67 -12.96 16.97
C GLU A 66 -4.06 -12.31 17.07
N ASP A 67 -4.61 -12.16 18.28
CA ASP A 67 -5.87 -11.43 18.52
C ASP A 67 -5.62 -9.90 18.47
N GLU A 68 -4.82 -9.47 17.49
CA GLU A 68 -4.41 -8.09 17.25
C GLU A 68 -5.16 -7.49 16.06
N THR A 69 -5.33 -6.17 16.10
CA THR A 69 -5.99 -5.42 15.03
C THR A 69 -5.20 -4.18 14.68
N TYR A 70 -5.17 -3.85 13.40
CA TYR A 70 -4.41 -2.73 12.88
C TYR A 70 -5.32 -1.79 12.10
N THR A 71 -5.34 -0.51 12.48
CA THR A 71 -6.12 0.51 11.76
C THR A 71 -5.31 1.10 10.62
N LEU A 72 -5.81 0.98 9.39
CA LEU A 72 -5.28 1.63 8.20
C LEU A 72 -6.13 2.86 7.85
N ASP A 73 -5.46 3.96 7.53
CA ASP A 73 -6.06 5.18 6.99
C ASP A 73 -5.20 5.73 5.86
N ARG A 74 -5.66 6.82 5.23
CA ARG A 74 -4.96 7.43 4.09
C ARG A 74 -3.56 7.93 4.45
N GLU A 75 -3.35 8.44 5.66
CA GLU A 75 -2.04 8.95 6.07
C GLU A 75 -1.03 7.82 6.16
N LYS A 76 -1.42 6.71 6.80
CA LYS A 76 -0.60 5.50 6.89
C LYS A 76 -0.35 4.88 5.53
N PHE A 77 -1.38 4.78 4.69
CA PHE A 77 -1.22 4.26 3.32
C PHE A 77 -0.16 5.08 2.55
N MET A 78 -0.26 6.42 2.55
CA MET A 78 0.70 7.28 1.88
C MET A 78 2.12 7.13 2.45
N LYS A 79 2.25 6.90 3.76
CA LYS A 79 3.53 6.58 4.40
C LYS A 79 4.09 5.25 3.90
N GLY A 80 3.28 4.19 3.87
CA GLY A 80 3.68 2.87 3.39
C GLY A 80 4.12 2.90 1.92
N LEU A 81 3.35 3.58 1.06
CA LEU A 81 3.68 3.77 -0.35
C LEU A 81 4.99 4.54 -0.54
N LYS A 82 5.21 5.59 0.25
CA LYS A 82 6.49 6.32 0.26
C LYS A 82 7.65 5.41 0.67
N MET A 83 7.48 4.63 1.74
CA MET A 83 8.51 3.71 2.21
C MET A 83 8.82 2.62 1.19
N TYR A 84 7.80 2.16 0.45
CA TYR A 84 8.00 1.26 -0.68
C TYR A 84 8.99 1.87 -1.68
N PHE A 85 8.79 3.12 -2.14
CA PHE A 85 9.73 3.75 -3.09
C PHE A 85 11.11 4.10 -2.50
N GLU A 86 11.22 4.30 -1.19
CA GLU A 86 12.49 4.68 -0.54
C GLU A 86 13.38 3.48 -0.18
N LYS A 87 12.79 2.32 0.11
CA LYS A 87 13.53 1.09 0.46
C LYS A 87 13.94 0.33 -0.81
N PRO A 88 14.98 -0.52 -0.80
CA PRO A 88 15.25 -1.41 -1.92
C PRO A 88 14.11 -2.45 -2.07
N HIS A 89 13.54 -2.54 -3.27
CA HIS A 89 12.50 -3.50 -3.61
C HIS A 89 12.77 -4.12 -4.99
N PRO A 90 12.28 -5.34 -5.27
CA PRO A 90 12.56 -6.02 -6.54
C PRO A 90 11.63 -5.61 -7.69
N TYR A 91 10.49 -4.96 -7.41
CA TYR A 91 9.46 -4.65 -8.42
C TYR A 91 9.34 -3.16 -8.70
N ASN A 92 9.45 -2.73 -9.95
CA ASN A 92 9.19 -1.34 -10.32
C ASN A 92 7.72 -1.17 -10.73
N ILE A 93 7.02 -0.27 -10.05
CA ILE A 93 5.63 0.11 -10.36
C ILE A 93 5.51 1.55 -10.86
N LEU A 94 6.63 2.19 -11.19
CA LEU A 94 6.63 3.55 -11.74
C LEU A 94 6.73 3.54 -13.26
N GLU A 95 5.86 4.33 -13.88
CA GLU A 95 5.90 4.66 -15.30
C GLU A 95 5.93 6.18 -15.52
N GLU A 96 6.44 6.61 -16.68
CA GLU A 96 6.42 8.01 -17.08
C GLU A 96 5.25 8.28 -18.03
N ILE A 97 4.31 9.13 -17.60
CA ILE A 97 3.19 9.61 -18.41
C ILE A 97 3.11 11.13 -18.28
N ASP A 98 3.04 11.82 -19.42
CA ASP A 98 2.97 13.29 -19.50
C ASP A 98 4.11 14.01 -18.74
N ASN A 99 5.33 13.47 -18.81
CA ASN A 99 6.52 13.93 -18.06
C ASN A 99 6.34 13.92 -16.53
N LYS A 100 5.50 13.02 -16.00
CA LYS A 100 5.32 12.80 -14.56
C LYS A 100 5.47 11.32 -14.26
N LEU A 101 6.07 11.01 -13.12
CA LEU A 101 6.06 9.65 -12.58
C LEU A 101 4.67 9.34 -12.06
N ARG A 102 4.11 8.23 -12.50
CA ARG A 102 2.82 7.68 -12.09
C ARG A 102 2.99 6.23 -11.64
N ILE A 103 1.99 5.74 -10.93
CA ILE A 103 1.93 4.35 -10.50
C ILE A 103 1.23 3.55 -11.60
N ASP A 104 1.92 2.53 -12.12
CA ASP A 104 1.32 1.49 -12.95
C ASP A 104 0.85 0.36 -12.05
N THR A 105 -0.43 0.40 -11.66
CA THR A 105 -1.05 -0.60 -10.78
C THR A 105 -1.13 -1.98 -11.44
N CYS A 106 -1.00 -2.09 -12.76
CA CYS A 106 -0.90 -3.40 -13.44
C CYS A 106 0.40 -4.14 -13.12
N ASN A 107 1.41 -3.43 -12.63
CA ASN A 107 2.68 -3.99 -12.15
C ASN A 107 2.74 -4.09 -10.60
N ALA A 108 1.68 -3.70 -9.89
CA ALA A 108 1.54 -3.88 -8.46
C ALA A 108 0.85 -5.22 -8.17
N ASP A 109 1.62 -6.31 -8.16
CA ASP A 109 1.11 -7.62 -7.79
C ASP A 109 0.80 -7.73 -6.28
N ASP A 110 0.28 -8.88 -5.88
CA ASP A 110 -0.04 -9.22 -4.49
C ASP A 110 1.13 -8.95 -3.52
N THR A 111 2.38 -9.18 -3.97
CA THR A 111 3.58 -8.96 -3.13
C THR A 111 3.86 -7.47 -2.96
N VAL A 112 3.73 -6.68 -4.04
CA VAL A 112 3.87 -5.21 -3.95
C VAL A 112 2.80 -4.63 -3.03
N CYS A 113 1.55 -5.05 -3.20
CA CYS A 113 0.44 -4.57 -2.40
C CYS A 113 0.64 -4.90 -0.92
N ASP A 114 1.04 -6.14 -0.60
CA ASP A 114 1.39 -6.57 0.76
C ASP A 114 2.48 -5.70 1.38
N MET A 115 3.61 -5.51 0.68
CA MET A 115 4.72 -4.69 1.17
C MET A 115 4.28 -3.26 1.52
N ILE A 116 3.44 -2.64 0.70
CA ILE A 116 2.91 -1.28 0.94
C ILE A 116 2.05 -1.25 2.21
N ILE A 117 1.16 -2.24 2.39
CA ILE A 117 0.31 -2.33 3.59
C ILE A 117 1.14 -2.61 4.85
N GLN A 118 2.11 -3.52 4.77
CA GLN A 118 2.98 -3.80 5.92
C GLN A 118 3.81 -2.58 6.31
N TYR A 119 4.38 -1.84 5.35
CA TYR A 119 5.05 -0.58 5.67
C TYR A 119 4.09 0.47 6.24
N ALA A 120 2.84 0.52 5.78
CA ALA A 120 1.84 1.45 6.30
C ALA A 120 1.50 1.18 7.79
N LEU A 121 1.52 -0.08 8.21
CA LEU A 121 1.10 -0.50 9.55
C LEU A 121 2.27 -0.65 10.52
N PHE A 122 3.40 -1.17 10.06
CA PHE A 122 4.49 -1.66 10.90
C PHE A 122 5.81 -0.94 10.70
N ASP A 123 5.92 -0.05 9.71
CA ASP A 123 7.17 0.58 9.27
C ASP A 123 8.25 -0.42 8.80
N ASP A 124 7.89 -1.69 8.67
CA ASP A 124 8.75 -2.77 8.17
C ASP A 124 7.94 -3.94 7.61
N ILE A 125 8.62 -4.92 7.01
CA ILE A 125 8.01 -6.20 6.62
C ILE A 125 8.12 -7.15 7.81
N VAL A 126 6.98 -7.55 8.36
CA VAL A 126 6.85 -8.41 9.54
C VAL A 126 6.38 -9.82 9.15
N PHE A 127 5.51 -9.92 8.14
CA PHE A 127 4.95 -11.15 7.60
C PHE A 127 5.58 -11.45 6.22
N GLY A 128 5.87 -12.73 5.92
CA GLY A 128 6.43 -13.16 4.64
C GLY A 128 6.78 -14.64 4.53
#